data_AF-A0A524DWU7-F1
#
_entry.id   AF-A0A524DWU7-F1
#
_cell.length_a   1.000
_cell.length_b   1.000
_cell.length_c   1.000
_cell.angle_alpha   90.00
_cell.angle_beta   90.00
_cell.angle_gamma   90.00
#
_symmetry.space_group_name_H-M   'P 1'
#
loop_
_entity.id
_entity.type
_entity.pdbx_description
1 polymer ?
#
loop_
_entity_poly.entity_id
_entity_poly.type
_entity_poly.pdbx_seq_one_letter_code
_entity_poly.pdbx_strand_id
1 'polypeptide(L)'
;MSIEYYFLNIGITALGRALDLLSTYYITPSLKLETNRLVSKFGWKGSIVLQIPVLILGAFFRPIAIFFLAWSIIVAASNISGAWFIKHFPGGDVKYAEFLTNSAKKASILNILLDESTPLVLYTLPSVVVWIWIASEIGNIIYLIEQETLVSYVLIITGALIFHGIVSFIRNFLYIIRLRKEKMQPKEGSGY
;
A
#
# COMPACT_ATOMS: atom_id res chain seq x y z
N MET A 1 -26.06 -16.28 8.45
CA MET A 1 -24.77 -15.92 9.06
C MET A 1 -25.00 -15.58 10.51
N SER A 2 -24.13 -16.06 11.42
CA SER A 2 -24.26 -15.80 12.86
C SER A 2 -23.66 -14.44 13.23
N ILE A 3 -23.97 -13.93 14.43
CA ILE A 3 -23.44 -12.64 14.89
C ILE A 3 -21.91 -12.68 15.08
N GLU A 4 -21.39 -13.84 15.48
CA GLU A 4 -19.96 -14.10 15.64
C GLU A 4 -19.20 -13.98 14.31
N TYR A 5 -19.82 -14.36 13.19
CA TYR A 5 -19.25 -14.22 11.85
C TYR A 5 -18.92 -12.76 11.55
N TYR A 6 -19.86 -11.85 11.79
CA TYR A 6 -19.68 -10.41 11.54
C TYR A 6 -18.61 -9.82 12.46
N PHE A 7 -18.63 -10.15 13.76
CA PHE A 7 -17.65 -9.64 14.71
C PHE A 7 -16.22 -10.12 14.40
N LEU A 8 -16.06 -11.38 14.01
CA LEU A 8 -14.76 -11.92 13.60
C LEU A 8 -14.22 -11.16 12.38
N ASN A 9 -15.05 -10.99 11.35
CA ASN A 9 -14.66 -10.30 10.12
C ASN A 9 -14.34 -8.81 10.35
N ILE A 10 -15.10 -8.13 11.21
CA ILE A 10 -14.78 -6.77 11.65
C ILE A 10 -13.42 -6.75 12.34
N GLY A 11 -13.16 -7.68 13.27
CA GLY A 11 -11.89 -7.79 13.97
C GLY A 11 -10.69 -7.98 13.04
N ILE A 12 -10.81 -8.89 12.06
CA ILE A 12 -9.80 -9.15 11.03
C ILE A 12 -9.53 -7.88 10.21
N THR A 13 -10.59 -7.23 9.73
CA THR A 13 -10.47 -6.04 8.88
C THR A 13 -9.89 -4.87 9.67
N ALA A 14 -10.36 -4.65 10.91
CA ALA A 14 -9.87 -3.61 11.80
C ALA A 14 -8.40 -3.79 12.15
N LEU A 15 -7.96 -5.03 12.42
CA LEU A 15 -6.55 -5.33 12.65
C LEU A 15 -5.69 -4.94 11.46
N GLY A 16 -6.08 -5.33 10.24
CA GLY A 16 -5.38 -4.92 9.02
C GLY A 16 -5.30 -3.40 8.90
N ARG A 17 -6.45 -2.71 8.97
CA ARG A 17 -6.48 -1.25 8.81
C ARG A 17 -5.72 -0.50 9.92
N ALA A 18 -5.70 -1.02 11.14
CA ALA A 18 -4.89 -0.47 12.22
C ALA A 18 -3.39 -0.59 11.92
N LEU A 19 -2.93 -1.73 11.39
CA LEU A 19 -1.54 -1.90 10.98
C LEU A 19 -1.12 -0.89 9.91
N ASP A 20 -1.98 -0.64 8.92
CA ASP A 20 -1.72 0.38 7.89
C ASP A 20 -1.55 1.76 8.50
N LEU A 21 -2.51 2.21 9.32
CA LEU A 21 -2.47 3.54 9.93
C LEU A 21 -1.28 3.71 10.86
N LEU A 22 -1.00 2.71 11.70
CA LEU A 22 0.12 2.74 12.65
C LEU A 22 1.47 2.73 11.93
N SER A 23 1.62 1.93 10.88
CA SER A 23 2.87 1.88 10.11
C SER A 23 3.12 3.21 9.39
N THR A 24 2.11 3.82 8.76
CA THR A 24 2.25 5.14 8.14
C THR A 24 2.60 6.21 9.17
N TYR A 25 1.94 6.19 10.34
CA TYR A 25 2.19 7.16 11.41
C TYR A 25 3.62 7.04 11.95
N TYR A 26 4.12 5.81 12.06
CA TYR A 26 5.47 5.54 12.53
C TYR A 26 6.57 6.17 11.65
N ILE A 27 6.32 6.35 10.35
CA ILE A 27 7.32 6.82 9.37
C ILE A 27 7.14 8.30 9.05
N THR A 28 5.92 8.72 8.73
CA THR A 28 5.63 10.11 8.33
C THR A 28 4.45 10.65 9.14
N PRO A 29 4.68 11.04 10.41
CA PRO A 29 3.66 11.70 11.22
C PRO A 29 3.10 12.95 10.53
N SER A 30 3.93 13.65 9.74
CA SER A 30 3.57 14.85 9.00
C SER A 30 2.78 14.59 7.71
N LEU A 31 2.69 13.32 7.28
CA LEU A 31 2.10 12.89 6.00
C LEU A 31 2.74 13.52 4.75
N LYS A 32 3.95 14.07 4.85
CA LYS A 32 4.65 14.72 3.72
C LYS A 32 5.14 13.72 2.67
N LEU A 33 5.41 12.49 3.09
CA LEU A 33 5.78 11.39 2.19
C LEU A 33 4.55 10.62 1.70
N GLU A 34 3.35 11.02 2.12
CA GLU A 34 2.13 10.35 1.72
C GLU A 34 1.81 10.63 0.25
N THR A 35 1.70 9.56 -0.52
CA THR A 35 1.43 9.65 -1.97
C THR A 35 -0.03 9.99 -2.26
N ASN A 36 -0.95 9.67 -1.33
CA ASN A 36 -2.37 9.95 -1.47
C ASN A 36 -2.71 11.42 -1.14
N ARG A 37 -3.14 12.19 -2.15
CA ARG A 37 -3.51 13.60 -2.02
C ARG A 37 -4.71 13.85 -1.10
N LEU A 38 -5.65 12.91 -1.01
CA LEU A 38 -6.79 13.05 -0.11
C LEU A 38 -6.31 13.00 1.34
N VAL A 39 -5.47 12.01 1.65
CA VAL A 39 -4.87 11.88 2.99
C VAL A 39 -3.99 13.08 3.32
N SER A 40 -3.16 13.54 2.39
CA SER A 40 -2.32 14.72 2.64
C SER A 40 -3.12 16.00 2.90
N LYS A 41 -4.35 16.10 2.37
CA LYS A 41 -5.23 17.27 2.52
C LYS A 41 -6.08 17.21 3.79
N PHE A 42 -6.66 16.05 4.10
CA PHE A 42 -7.56 15.87 5.26
C PHE A 42 -6.83 15.45 6.54
N GLY A 43 -5.53 15.12 6.43
CA GLY A 43 -4.71 14.65 7.53
C GLY A 43 -5.21 13.33 8.13
N TRP A 44 -4.72 13.04 9.34
CA TRP A 44 -5.03 11.79 10.05
C TRP A 44 -6.53 11.56 10.31
N LYS A 45 -7.31 12.62 10.54
CA LYS A 45 -8.76 12.51 10.70
C LYS A 45 -9.42 11.94 9.44
N GLY A 46 -9.01 12.41 8.26
CA GLY A 46 -9.47 11.87 6.98
C GLY A 46 -9.08 10.41 6.80
N SER A 47 -7.84 10.04 7.12
CA SER A 47 -7.36 8.65 7.00
C SER A 47 -8.16 7.65 7.83
N ILE A 48 -8.61 8.05 9.02
CA ILE A 48 -9.43 7.22 9.91
C ILE A 48 -10.86 7.09 9.36
N VAL A 49 -11.47 8.20 8.94
CA VAL A 49 -12.86 8.19 8.41
C VAL A 49 -12.97 7.32 7.17
N LEU A 50 -11.95 7.31 6.31
CA LEU A 50 -11.90 6.47 5.11
C LEU A 50 -11.90 4.96 5.41
N GLN A 51 -11.66 4.54 6.65
CA GLN A 51 -11.71 3.11 7.03
C GLN A 51 -13.14 2.61 7.26
N ILE A 52 -14.11 3.49 7.52
CA ILE A 52 -15.48 3.07 7.86
C ILE A 52 -16.11 2.21 6.75
N PRO A 53 -16.10 2.61 5.46
CA PRO A 53 -16.65 1.77 4.40
C PRO A 53 -15.90 0.44 4.26
N VAL A 54 -14.59 0.44 4.49
CA VAL A 54 -13.75 -0.77 4.41
C VAL A 54 -14.12 -1.77 5.50
N LEU A 55 -14.36 -1.29 6.73
CA LEU A 55 -14.81 -2.12 7.85
C LEU A 55 -16.20 -2.72 7.59
N ILE A 56 -17.12 -1.93 7.03
CA ILE A 56 -18.45 -2.40 6.66
C ILE A 56 -18.34 -3.49 5.60
N LEU A 57 -17.59 -3.28 4.52
CA LEU A 57 -17.38 -4.29 3.48
C LEU A 57 -16.74 -5.57 4.03
N GLY A 58 -15.71 -5.43 4.86
CA GLY A 58 -15.06 -6.56 5.52
C GLY A 58 -16.02 -7.34 6.41
N ALA A 59 -16.90 -6.67 7.16
CA ALA A 59 -17.89 -7.32 8.02
C ALA A 59 -18.78 -8.32 7.26
N PHE A 60 -19.27 -7.92 6.08
CA PHE A 60 -20.21 -8.70 5.29
C PHE A 60 -19.57 -9.82 4.46
N PHE A 61 -18.28 -9.71 4.14
CA PHE A 61 -17.61 -10.66 3.25
C PHE A 61 -16.25 -11.08 3.83
N ARG A 62 -16.17 -12.31 4.36
CA ARG A 62 -14.92 -12.86 4.89
C ARG A 62 -13.76 -12.84 3.87
N PRO A 63 -13.98 -13.15 2.56
CA PRO A 63 -12.93 -12.98 1.55
C PRO A 63 -12.33 -11.58 1.52
N ILE A 64 -13.18 -10.56 1.63
CA ILE A 64 -12.75 -9.15 1.64
C ILE A 64 -12.00 -8.80 2.93
N ALA A 65 -12.46 -9.30 4.08
CA ALA A 65 -11.76 -9.12 5.36
C ALA A 65 -10.32 -9.66 5.31
N ILE A 66 -10.16 -10.90 4.81
CA ILE A 66 -8.84 -11.54 4.66
C ILE A 66 -7.98 -10.81 3.64
N PHE A 67 -8.55 -10.38 2.52
CA PHE A 67 -7.86 -9.56 1.52
C PHE A 67 -7.26 -8.31 2.16
N PHE A 68 -8.07 -7.55 2.92
CA PHE A 68 -7.60 -6.33 3.58
C PHE A 68 -6.55 -6.61 4.65
N LEU A 69 -6.68 -7.69 5.43
CA LEU A 69 -5.64 -8.06 6.39
C LEU A 69 -4.32 -8.37 5.69
N ALA A 70 -4.34 -9.25 4.69
CA ALA A 70 -3.15 -9.66 3.94
C ALA A 70 -2.48 -8.45 3.26
N TRP A 71 -3.28 -7.62 2.57
CA TRP A 71 -2.76 -6.43 1.91
C TRP A 71 -2.17 -5.43 2.91
N SER A 72 -2.81 -5.23 4.07
CA SER A 72 -2.28 -4.34 5.11
C SER A 72 -0.96 -4.80 5.69
N ILE A 73 -0.79 -6.10 5.92
CA ILE A 73 0.47 -6.64 6.44
C ILE A 73 1.61 -6.31 5.48
N ILE A 74 1.38 -6.48 4.17
CA ILE A 74 2.39 -6.19 3.13
C ILE A 74 2.69 -4.68 3.07
N VAL A 75 1.66 -3.84 3.09
CA VAL A 75 1.82 -2.37 3.09
C VAL A 75 2.55 -1.92 4.35
N ALA A 76 2.16 -2.40 5.52
CA ALA A 76 2.83 -2.09 6.78
C ALA A 76 4.30 -2.53 6.79
N ALA A 77 4.60 -3.72 6.27
CA ALA A 77 5.97 -4.20 6.13
C ALA A 77 6.79 -3.32 5.17
N SER A 78 6.21 -2.96 4.01
CA SER A 78 6.85 -2.07 3.03
C SER A 78 7.09 -0.67 3.60
N ASN A 79 6.16 -0.17 4.41
CA ASN A 79 6.28 1.08 5.13
C ASN A 79 7.46 1.00 6.12
N ILE A 80 7.46 0.00 7.01
CA ILE A 80 8.47 -0.13 8.06
C ILE A 80 9.87 -0.40 7.47
N SER A 81 9.93 -1.07 6.33
CA SER A 81 11.18 -1.31 5.60
C SER A 81 11.85 0.02 5.22
N GLY A 82 13.06 0.24 5.73
CA GLY A 82 13.80 1.49 5.51
C GLY A 82 13.34 2.68 6.38
N ALA A 83 12.34 2.51 7.26
CA ALA A 83 11.86 3.57 8.15
C ALA A 83 12.96 4.14 9.03
N TRP A 84 13.91 3.30 9.47
CA TRP A 84 15.06 3.73 10.26
C TRP A 84 15.87 4.83 9.56
N PHE A 85 16.02 4.76 8.23
CA PHE A 85 16.80 5.73 7.46
C PHE A 85 16.08 7.09 7.42
N ILE A 86 14.78 7.09 7.14
CA ILE A 86 13.97 8.31 7.07
C ILE A 86 13.96 9.01 8.44
N LYS A 87 13.80 8.25 9.52
CA LYS A 87 13.71 8.81 10.88
C LYS A 87 15.02 9.44 11.39
N HIS A 88 16.16 8.97 10.90
CA HIS A 88 17.48 9.50 11.26
C HIS A 88 18.05 10.43 10.18
N PHE A 89 17.30 10.73 9.12
CA PHE A 89 17.73 11.67 8.11
C PHE A 89 17.84 13.08 8.71
N PRO A 90 18.95 13.81 8.53
CA PRO A 90 19.09 15.17 9.06
C PRO A 90 17.97 16.09 8.57
N GLY A 91 17.16 16.62 9.51
CA GLY A 91 15.97 17.42 9.20
C GLY A 91 14.70 16.62 8.88
N GLY A 92 14.68 15.32 9.18
CA GLY A 92 13.51 14.46 9.18
C GLY A 92 12.92 14.16 7.79
N ASP A 93 11.64 13.80 7.78
CA ASP A 93 10.90 13.41 6.58
C ASP A 93 10.78 14.54 5.53
N VAL A 94 10.76 15.81 5.99
CA VAL A 94 10.75 16.99 5.11
C VAL A 94 12.04 17.09 4.29
N LYS A 95 13.22 17.02 4.93
CA LYS A 95 14.50 17.09 4.22
C LYS A 95 14.76 15.86 3.37
N TYR A 96 14.27 14.70 3.79
CA TYR A 96 14.29 13.50 2.96
C TYR A 96 13.45 13.68 1.68
N ALA A 97 12.27 14.30 1.76
CA ALA A 97 11.44 14.60 0.59
C ALA A 97 12.12 15.56 -0.40
N GLU A 98 12.81 16.60 0.10
CA GLU A 98 13.62 17.50 -0.73
C GLU A 98 14.75 16.75 -1.45
N PHE A 99 15.47 15.88 -0.73
CA PHE A 99 16.52 15.04 -1.30
C PHE A 99 15.98 14.13 -2.41
N LEU A 100 14.87 13.43 -2.15
CA LEU A 100 14.22 12.55 -3.12
C LEU A 100 13.81 13.31 -4.38
N THR A 101 13.27 14.52 -4.23
CA THR A 101 12.87 15.40 -5.35
C THR A 101 14.07 15.76 -6.23
N ASN A 102 15.20 16.10 -5.62
CA ASN A 102 16.42 16.43 -6.36
C ASN A 102 17.00 15.22 -7.11
N SER A 103 16.94 14.04 -6.49
CA SER A 103 17.38 12.78 -7.11
C SER A 103 16.46 12.39 -8.28
N ALA A 104 15.13 12.48 -8.11
CA ALA A 104 14.14 12.19 -9.15
C ALA A 104 14.31 13.05 -10.42
N LYS A 105 14.77 14.30 -10.26
CA LYS A 105 15.06 15.21 -11.38
C LYS A 105 16.29 14.79 -12.19
N LYS A 106 17.27 14.15 -11.55
CA LYS A 106 18.53 13.72 -12.17
C LYS A 106 18.46 12.31 -12.76
N ALA A 107 17.63 11.44 -12.20
CA ALA A 107 17.51 10.06 -12.64
C ALA A 107 16.98 9.95 -14.09
N SER A 108 17.34 8.90 -14.82
CA SER A 108 16.72 8.59 -16.11
C SER A 108 15.33 7.98 -15.89
N ILE A 109 14.39 8.18 -16.82
CA ILE A 109 13.05 7.58 -16.73
C ILE A 109 13.12 6.06 -16.75
N LEU A 110 14.06 5.50 -17.52
CA LEU A 110 14.28 4.06 -17.61
C LEU A 110 14.72 3.49 -16.25
N ASN A 111 15.65 4.14 -15.55
CA ASN A 111 16.09 3.66 -14.24
C ASN A 111 14.94 3.72 -13.24
N ILE A 112 14.17 4.82 -13.22
CA ILE A 112 12.98 4.92 -12.37
C ILE A 112 11.98 3.79 -12.67
N LEU A 113 11.72 3.51 -13.95
CA LEU A 113 10.81 2.45 -14.35
C LEU A 113 11.29 1.08 -13.86
N LEU A 114 12.59 0.78 -14.02
CA LEU A 114 13.18 -0.49 -13.62
C LEU A 114 13.19 -0.65 -12.10
N ASP A 115 13.65 0.37 -11.36
CA ASP A 115 13.74 0.34 -9.90
C ASP A 115 12.35 0.16 -9.27
N GLU A 116 11.36 0.92 -9.74
CA GLU A 116 10.00 0.85 -9.22
C GLU A 116 9.24 -0.40 -9.65
N SER A 117 9.74 -1.17 -10.63
CA SER A 117 9.12 -2.44 -11.08
C SER A 117 9.31 -3.60 -10.09
N THR A 118 10.17 -3.43 -9.09
CA THR A 118 10.46 -4.44 -8.06
C THR A 118 9.20 -5.09 -7.45
N PRO A 119 8.13 -4.35 -7.07
CA PRO A 119 6.91 -4.95 -6.54
C PRO A 119 6.18 -5.87 -7.53
N LEU A 120 6.26 -5.61 -8.84
CA LEU A 120 5.67 -6.50 -9.85
C LEU A 120 6.40 -7.86 -9.85
N VAL A 121 7.72 -7.83 -9.77
CA VAL A 121 8.55 -9.04 -9.78
C VAL A 121 8.37 -9.84 -8.50
N LEU A 122 8.38 -9.17 -7.34
CA LEU A 122 8.33 -9.85 -6.05
C LEU A 122 6.94 -10.33 -5.65
N TYR A 123 5.88 -9.60 -6.02
CA TYR A 123 4.53 -9.89 -5.54
C TYR A 123 3.59 -10.33 -6.65
N THR A 124 3.58 -9.65 -7.79
CA THR A 124 2.62 -9.93 -8.87
C THR A 124 2.98 -11.21 -9.63
N LEU A 125 4.20 -11.31 -10.18
CA LEU A 125 4.60 -12.45 -11.01
C LEU A 125 4.44 -13.81 -10.33
N PRO A 126 5.01 -14.07 -9.13
CA PRO A 126 4.87 -15.38 -8.49
C PRO A 126 3.41 -15.70 -8.14
N SER A 127 2.63 -14.70 -7.73
CA SER A 127 1.22 -14.89 -7.39
C SER A 127 0.35 -15.20 -8.60
N VAL A 128 0.64 -14.57 -9.76
CA VAL A 128 -0.01 -14.92 -11.04
C VAL A 128 0.33 -16.35 -11.45
N VAL A 129 1.57 -16.79 -11.28
CA VAL A 129 1.96 -18.19 -11.54
C VAL A 129 1.15 -19.16 -10.67
N VAL A 130 0.96 -18.85 -9.38
CA VAL A 130 0.11 -19.65 -8.48
C VAL A 130 -1.34 -19.66 -8.96
N TRP A 131 -1.89 -18.54 -9.40
CA TRP A 131 -3.25 -18.46 -9.94
C TRP A 131 -3.42 -19.31 -11.20
N ILE A 132 -2.46 -19.22 -12.15
CA ILE A 132 -2.47 -20.02 -13.38
C ILE A 132 -2.41 -21.51 -13.05
N TRP A 133 -1.55 -21.91 -12.11
CA TRP A 133 -1.43 -23.30 -11.69
C TRP A 133 -2.71 -23.82 -11.02
N ILE A 134 -3.31 -23.06 -10.09
CA ILE A 134 -4.58 -23.44 -9.49
C ILE A 134 -5.68 -23.54 -10.55
N ALA A 135 -5.72 -22.62 -11.50
CA ALA A 135 -6.70 -22.63 -12.58
C ALA A 135 -6.56 -23.85 -13.49
N SER A 136 -5.33 -24.29 -13.77
CA SER A 136 -5.08 -25.45 -14.62
C SER A 136 -5.43 -26.78 -13.94
N GLU A 137 -5.24 -26.89 -12.63
CA GLU A 137 -5.46 -28.14 -11.88
C GLU A 137 -6.88 -28.28 -11.31
N ILE A 138 -7.46 -27.18 -10.83
CA ILE A 138 -8.71 -27.21 -10.05
C ILE A 138 -9.89 -26.62 -10.83
N GLY A 139 -9.65 -25.57 -11.62
CA GLY A 139 -10.66 -24.96 -12.49
C GLY A 139 -10.91 -23.48 -12.23
N ASN A 140 -12.15 -23.02 -12.37
CA ASN A 140 -12.48 -21.59 -12.44
C ASN A 140 -12.18 -20.84 -11.13
N ILE A 141 -11.23 -19.90 -11.18
CA ILE A 141 -10.79 -19.09 -10.02
C ILE A 141 -11.94 -18.33 -9.36
N ILE A 142 -12.84 -17.72 -10.14
CA ILE A 142 -13.93 -16.90 -9.60
C ILE A 142 -14.84 -17.77 -8.75
N TYR A 143 -15.24 -18.92 -9.29
CA TYR A 143 -16.03 -19.90 -8.57
C TYR A 143 -15.31 -20.37 -7.29
N LEU A 144 -14.01 -20.65 -7.37
CA LEU A 144 -13.22 -21.10 -6.22
C LEU A 144 -13.16 -20.05 -5.11
N ILE A 145 -13.05 -18.76 -5.42
CA ILE A 145 -13.01 -17.69 -4.41
C ILE A 145 -14.30 -17.65 -3.58
N GLU A 146 -15.45 -17.94 -4.18
CA GLU A 146 -16.76 -17.90 -3.51
C GLU A 146 -16.98 -19.05 -2.51
N GLN A 147 -16.19 -20.14 -2.58
CA GLN A 147 -16.41 -21.34 -1.76
C GLN A 147 -15.89 -21.24 -0.32
N GLU A 148 -15.19 -20.17 0.07
CA GLU A 148 -14.60 -20.00 1.42
C GLU A 148 -13.74 -21.20 1.91
N THR A 149 -13.09 -21.90 0.98
CA THR A 149 -12.17 -23.03 1.27
C THR A 149 -10.73 -22.56 1.49
N LEU A 150 -9.84 -23.49 1.87
CA LEU A 150 -8.40 -23.20 1.94
C LEU A 150 -7.85 -22.67 0.61
N VAL A 151 -8.26 -23.26 -0.53
CA VAL A 151 -7.86 -22.80 -1.86
C VAL A 151 -8.36 -21.38 -2.13
N SER A 152 -9.59 -21.07 -1.71
CA SER A 152 -10.16 -19.72 -1.79
C SER A 152 -9.28 -18.71 -1.04
N TYR A 153 -8.84 -19.02 0.18
CA TYR A 153 -7.99 -18.13 0.96
C TYR A 153 -6.57 -17.98 0.40
N VAL A 154 -6.00 -19.03 -0.19
CA VAL A 154 -4.74 -18.93 -0.95
C VAL A 154 -4.90 -17.96 -2.13
N LEU A 155 -5.99 -18.09 -2.90
CA LEU A 155 -6.30 -17.19 -4.01
C LEU A 155 -6.50 -15.75 -3.54
N ILE A 156 -7.18 -15.53 -2.41
CA ILE A 156 -7.39 -14.19 -1.85
C ILE A 156 -6.08 -13.55 -1.41
N ILE A 157 -5.21 -14.28 -0.70
CA ILE A 157 -3.91 -13.78 -0.22
C ILE A 157 -2.99 -13.47 -1.40
N THR A 158 -2.90 -14.38 -2.38
CA THR A 158 -2.12 -14.14 -3.60
C THR A 158 -2.73 -13.05 -4.48
N GLY A 159 -4.05 -12.90 -4.49
CA GLY A 159 -4.74 -11.76 -5.10
C GLY A 159 -4.37 -10.44 -4.44
N ALA A 160 -4.25 -10.40 -3.11
CA ALA A 160 -3.75 -9.22 -2.38
C ALA A 160 -2.29 -8.89 -2.75
N LEU A 161 -1.43 -9.90 -2.96
CA LEU A 161 -0.06 -9.71 -3.43
C LEU A 161 -0.01 -9.18 -4.88
N ILE A 162 -0.84 -9.73 -5.79
CA ILE A 162 -0.98 -9.23 -7.17
C ILE A 162 -1.39 -7.77 -7.15
N PHE A 163 -2.44 -7.46 -6.39
CA PHE A 163 -2.97 -6.11 -6.27
C PHE A 163 -1.94 -5.15 -5.68
N HIS A 164 -1.24 -5.55 -4.61
CA HIS A 164 -0.17 -4.76 -4.01
C HIS A 164 0.95 -4.48 -5.02
N GLY A 165 1.45 -5.49 -5.73
CA GLY A 165 2.54 -5.31 -6.70
C GLY A 165 2.19 -4.30 -7.80
N ILE A 166 0.97 -4.39 -8.37
CA ILE A 166 0.48 -3.48 -9.40
C ILE A 166 0.30 -2.05 -8.84
N VAL A 167 -0.42 -1.91 -7.72
CA VAL A 167 -0.71 -0.60 -7.14
C VAL A 167 0.56 0.09 -6.66
N SER A 168 1.47 -0.63 -6.00
CA SER A 168 2.74 -0.08 -5.53
C SER A 168 3.60 0.42 -6.69
N PHE A 169 3.73 -0.36 -7.77
CA PHE A 169 4.43 0.07 -8.99
C PHE A 169 3.84 1.37 -9.55
N ILE A 170 2.53 1.38 -9.82
CA ILE A 170 1.86 2.55 -10.40
C ILE A 170 2.03 3.78 -9.49
N ARG A 171 1.75 3.61 -8.20
CA ARG A 171 1.80 4.68 -7.20
C ARG A 171 3.20 5.27 -7.08
N ASN A 172 4.22 4.44 -6.93
CA ASN A 172 5.59 4.91 -6.76
C ASN A 172 6.10 5.57 -8.04
N PHE A 173 5.87 4.95 -9.21
CA PHE A 173 6.26 5.51 -10.49
C PHE A 173 5.63 6.89 -10.72
N LEU A 174 4.31 7.00 -10.56
CA LEU A 174 3.62 8.29 -10.71
C LEU A 174 4.08 9.34 -9.69
N TYR A 175 4.39 8.92 -8.47
CA TYR A 175 4.92 9.80 -7.44
C TYR A 175 6.28 10.38 -7.84
N ILE A 176 7.24 9.57 -8.27
CA ILE A 176 8.56 10.03 -8.70
C ILE A 176 8.46 10.91 -9.96
N ILE A 177 7.61 10.55 -10.93
CA ILE A 177 7.36 11.38 -12.11
C ILE A 177 6.76 12.74 -11.73
N ARG A 178 5.93 12.81 -10.69
CA ARG A 178 5.41 14.07 -10.17
C ARG A 178 6.52 14.92 -9.56
N LEU A 179 7.36 14.34 -8.70
CA LEU A 179 8.50 15.06 -8.09
C LEU A 179 9.45 15.63 -9.14
N ARG A 180 9.67 14.90 -10.24
CA ARG A 180 10.45 15.37 -11.39
C ARG A 180 9.88 16.65 -12.00
N LYS A 181 8.55 16.77 -12.06
CA LYS A 181 7.83 17.90 -12.68
C LYS A 181 7.62 19.10 -11.74
N GLU A 182 7.76 18.92 -10.43
CA GLU A 182 7.59 20.01 -9.46
C GLU A 182 8.67 21.09 -9.67
N LYS A 183 8.25 22.32 -10.02
CA LYS A 183 9.13 23.49 -10.06
C LYS A 183 9.63 23.75 -8.64
N MET A 184 10.94 24.04 -8.47
CA MET A 184 11.43 24.47 -7.16
C MET A 184 10.65 25.71 -6.74
N GLN A 185 10.02 25.68 -5.56
CA GLN A 185 9.64 26.93 -4.94
C GLN A 185 10.92 27.74 -4.73
N PRO A 186 10.97 29.02 -5.15
CA PRO A 186 12.07 29.88 -4.75
C PRO A 186 12.16 29.85 -3.23
N LYS A 187 13.37 29.76 -2.67
CA LYS A 187 13.55 29.95 -1.23
C LYS A 187 12.94 31.30 -0.86
N GLU A 188 11.82 31.31 -0.15
CA GLU A 188 11.35 32.53 0.48
C GLU A 188 12.44 32.99 1.46
N GLY A 189 13.06 34.11 1.12
CA GLY A 189 13.86 34.98 2.00
C GLY A 189 14.89 34.29 2.89
N SER A 190 16.15 34.26 2.44
CA SER A 190 17.24 34.63 3.34
C SER A 190 17.04 36.10 3.74
N GLY A 191 16.17 36.32 4.73
CA GLY A 191 16.09 37.59 5.44
C GLY A 191 17.32 37.67 6.33
N TYR A 192 18.18 38.63 5.99
CA TYR A 192 19.32 39.10 6.75
C TYR A 192 18.95 39.47 8.19
#